data_AF-A0A752K0C5-F1
#
_entry.id   AF-A0A752K0C5-F1
#
_cell.length_a   1.000
_cell.length_b   1.000
_cell.length_c   1.000
_cell.angle_alpha   90.00
_cell.angle_beta   90.00
_cell.angle_gamma   90.00
#
_symmetry.space_group_name_H-M   'P 1'
#
loop_
_entity.id
_entity.type
_entity.pdbx_description
1 polymer ?
#
loop_
_entity_poly.entity_id
_entity_poly.type
_entity_poly.pdbx_seq_one_letter_code
_entity_poly.pdbx_strand_id
1 'polypeptide(L)' 'MLEARDLHCERDERTLFRGLSFTVEAGEWVQVTGGNGAGKTTLLRLLTGLARPDGGEVY' A
#
# COMPACT_ATOMS: atom_id res chain seq x y z
N MET A 1 12.41 -9.22 -2.32
CA MET A 1 12.26 -7.76 -2.44
C MET A 1 10.81 -7.53 -2.78
N LEU A 2 10.12 -6.69 -2.01
CA LEU A 2 8.76 -6.23 -2.29
C LEU A 2 8.88 -4.77 -2.71
N GLU A 3 8.31 -4.39 -3.85
CA GLU A 3 8.36 -3.03 -4.36
C GLU A 3 6.95 -2.52 -4.65
N ALA A 4 6.61 -1.37 -4.10
CA ALA A 4 5.42 -0.60 -4.47
C ALA A 4 5.84 0.59 -5.32
N ARG A 5 5.25 0.74 -6.51
CA ARG A 5 5.48 1.89 -7.39
C ARG A 5 4.18 2.65 -7.62
N ASP A 6 4.21 3.92 -7.25
CA ASP A 6 3.16 4.92 -7.44
C ASP A 6 1.78 4.41 -7.04
N LEU A 7 1.69 3.71 -5.90
CA LEU A 7 0.43 3.12 -5.45
C LEU A 7 -0.63 4.18 -5.20
N HIS A 8 -1.80 3.93 -5.76
CA HIS A 8 -3.01 4.72 -5.59
C HIS A 8 -4.11 3.85 -4.99
N CYS A 9 -4.80 4.38 -3.98
CA CYS A 9 -5.96 3.71 -3.42
C CYS A 9 -7.05 4.70 -3.00
N GLU A 10 -8.25 4.45 -3.50
CA GLU A 10 -9.49 5.12 -3.16
C GLU A 10 -10.46 4.14 -2.51
N ARG A 11 -11.15 4.59 -1.46
CA ARG A 11 -12.20 3.83 -0.79
C ARG A 11 -13.33 4.77 -0.44
N ASP A 12 -14.55 4.41 -0.82
CA ASP A 12 -15.76 5.18 -0.51
C ASP A 12 -15.61 6.66 -0.87
N GLU A 13 -15.14 6.95 -2.09
CA GLU A 13 -14.88 8.30 -2.63
C GLU A 13 -13.78 9.10 -1.89
N ARG A 14 -13.05 8.45 -0.97
CA ARG A 14 -11.92 9.04 -0.26
C ARG A 14 -10.59 8.46 -0.75
N THR A 15 -9.66 9.34 -1.11
CA THR A 15 -8.26 8.97 -1.31
C THR A 15 -7.61 8.59 0.01
N LEU A 16 -7.16 7.34 0.13
CA LEU A 16 -6.39 6.86 1.29
C LEU A 16 -4.92 7.25 1.17
N PHE A 17 -4.35 7.02 -0.01
CA PHE A 17 -3.00 7.43 -0.38
C PHE A 17 -2.89 7.52 -1.90
N ARG A 18 -1.96 8.36 -2.37
CA ARG A 18 -1.70 8.60 -3.79
C ARG A 18 -0.20 8.77 -4.02
N GLY A 19 0.38 8.01 -4.94
CA GLY A 19 1.80 8.08 -5.28
C GLY A 19 2.69 7.49 -4.19
N LEU A 20 2.22 6.44 -3.51
CA LEU A 20 2.99 5.77 -2.47
C LEU A 20 4.00 4.82 -3.12
N SER A 21 5.29 5.13 -2.96
CA SER A 21 6.40 4.35 -3.53
C SER A 21 7.39 3.97 -2.44
N PHE A 22 7.70 2.68 -2.33
CA PHE A 22 8.70 2.16 -1.38
C PHE A 22 9.17 0.76 -1.77
N THR A 23 10.32 0.38 -1.24
CA THR A 23 10.89 -0.97 -1.38
C THR A 23 11.11 -1.56 0.01
N VAL A 24 10.88 -2.86 0.15
CA VAL A 24 11.24 -3.65 1.33
C VAL A 24 12.17 -4.78 0.90
N GLU A 25 13.37 -4.77 1.43
CA GLU A 25 14.42 -5.73 1.13
C GLU A 25 14.21 -7.05 1.88
N ALA A 26 14.85 -8.11 1.37
CA ALA A 26 14.79 -9.41 2.02
C ALA A 26 15.44 -9.35 3.41
N GLY A 27 14.70 -9.74 4.44
CA GLY A 27 15.15 -9.71 5.83
C GLY A 27 14.79 -8.43 6.59
N GLU A 28 14.23 -7.42 5.94
CA GLU A 28 13.75 -6.22 6.62
C GLU A 28 12.44 -6.45 7.37
N TRP A 29 12.31 -5.78 8.50
CA TRP A 29 11.08 -5.71 9.28
C TRP A 29 10.53 -4.29 9.22
N VAL A 30 9.35 -4.13 8.61
CA VAL A 30 8.71 -2.83 8.42
C VAL A 30 7.40 -2.78 9.19
N GLN A 31 7.20 -1.69 9.94
CA GLN A 31 5.95 -1.43 10.66
C GLN A 31 5.12 -0.38 9.92
N VAL A 32 3.88 -0.73 9.57
CA VAL A 32 2.90 0.22 9.02
C VAL A 32 2.11 0.87 10.15
N THR A 33 2.24 2.18 10.32
CA THR A 33 1.58 2.96 11.39
C THR A 33 0.65 4.03 10.82
N GLY A 34 -0.18 4.64 11.69
CA GLY A 34 -1.14 5.68 11.32
C GLY A 34 -2.49 5.54 12.04
N GLY A 35 -3.31 6.60 12.00
CA GLY A 35 -4.61 6.64 12.66
C GLY A 35 -5.65 5.64 12.11
N ASN A 36 -6.79 5.53 12.78
CA ASN A 36 -7.92 4.75 12.28
C ASN A 36 -8.40 5.33 10.94
N GLY A 37 -8.67 4.45 9.97
CA GLY A 37 -9.07 4.86 8.62
C GLY A 37 -7.93 5.37 7.73
N ALA A 38 -6.66 5.38 8.18
CA ALA A 38 -5.52 5.81 7.35
C ALA A 38 -5.15 4.85 6.20
N GLY A 39 -5.87 3.72 6.04
CA GLY A 39 -5.64 2.79 4.94
C GLY A 39 -4.62 1.68 5.18
N LYS A 40 -4.13 1.48 6.41
CA LYS A 40 -3.12 0.45 6.75
C LYS A 40 -3.50 -0.97 6.32
N THR A 41 -4.69 -1.44 6.72
CA THR A 41 -5.19 -2.78 6.32
C THR A 41 -5.41 -2.87 4.82
N THR A 42 -5.82 -1.77 4.19
CA THR A 42 -5.97 -1.71 2.73
C THR A 42 -4.61 -1.85 2.05
N LEU A 43 -3.59 -1.11 2.50
CA LEU A 43 -2.22 -1.22 2.00
C LEU A 43 -1.70 -2.66 2.11
N LEU A 44 -1.82 -3.30 3.28
CA LEU A 44 -1.38 -4.70 3.45
C LEU A 44 -2.11 -5.67 2.51
N ARG A 45 -3.40 -5.45 2.22
CA ARG A 45 -4.14 -6.25 1.22
C ARG A 45 -3.65 -6.03 -0.20
N LEU A 46 -3.27 -4.80 -0.56
CA LEU A 46 -2.67 -4.51 -1.87
C LEU A 46 -1.32 -5.21 -2.02
N LEU A 47 -0.44 -5.08 -1.02
CA LEU A 47 0.90 -5.69 -1.05
C LEU A 47 0.88 -7.22 -1.10
N THR A 48 -0.18 -7.84 -0.57
CA THR A 48 -0.34 -9.30 -0.55
C THR A 48 -1.18 -9.83 -1.71
N GLY A 49 -1.61 -8.97 -2.64
CA GLY A 49 -2.45 -9.35 -3.78
C GLY A 49 -3.90 -9.72 -3.43
N LEU A 50 -4.32 -9.46 -2.18
CA LEU A 50 -5.71 -9.69 -1.72
C LEU A 50 -6.68 -8.59 -2.19
N ALA A 51 -6.16 -7.48 -2.70
CA ALA A 51 -6.91 -6.44 -3.38
C ALA A 51 -6.08 -5.85 -4.51
N ARG A 52 -6.75 -5.26 -5.52
CA ARG A 52 -6.08 -4.56 -6.62
C ARG A 52 -5.94 -3.07 -6.29
N PRO A 53 -4.82 -2.44 -6.62
CA PRO A 53 -4.69 -1.00 -6.49
C PRO A 53 -5.52 -0.30 -7.57
N ASP A 54 -5.95 0.93 -7.28
CA ASP A 54 -6.67 1.76 -8.26
C ASP A 54 -5.70 2.39 -9.28
N GLY A 55 -4.40 2.35 -8.99
CA GLY A 55 -3.30 2.67 -9.90
C GLY A 55 -1.94 2.38 -9.26
N GLY A 56 -0.89 2.36 -10.09
CA GLY A 56 0.44 1.90 -9.68
C GLY A 56 0.54 0.37 -9.68
N GLU A 57 1.70 -0.15 -9.26
CA GLU A 57 2.04 -1.57 -9.34
C GLU A 57 2.76 -2.07 -8.07
N VAL A 58 2.66 -3.37 -7.82
CA VAL A 58 3.37 -4.08 -6.74
C VAL A 58 4.14 -5.25 -7.35
N TYR A 59 5.44 -5.35 -7.04
CA TYR A 59 6.36 -6.39 -7.51
C TYR A 59 7.00 -7.17 -6.36
#